data_AF-A0A1U7IQP7-F1
#
_entry.id   AF-A0A1U7IQP7-F1
#
_cell.length_a   1.000
_cell.length_b   1.000
_cell.length_c   1.000
_cell.angle_alpha   90.00
_cell.angle_beta   90.00
_cell.angle_gamma   90.00
#
_symmetry.space_group_name_H-M   'P 1'
#
loop_
_entity.id
_entity.type
_entity.pdbx_description
1 polymer ?
#
loop_
_entity_poly.entity_id
_entity_poly.type
_entity_poly.pdbx_seq_one_letter_code
_entity_poly.pdbx_strand_id
1 'polypeptide(L)'
;MNLKHQYLGVVEVGRFKLLMPDSMAGSYRRLTTMRMPEAQPPELDEIHLNEYEGQAILVNGYADEVWIWSAEVVEVAGSILTILVKQMLENIKLANPV
;
A
#
# COMPACT_ATOMS: atom_id res chain seq x y z
N MET A 1 -8.34 19.34 -8.65
CA MET A 1 -8.67 18.57 -7.43
C MET A 1 -8.07 17.19 -7.64
N ASN A 2 -6.96 16.85 -6.96
CA ASN A 2 -6.38 15.52 -7.09
C ASN A 2 -7.39 14.54 -6.48
N LEU A 3 -7.79 13.50 -7.22
CA LEU A 3 -8.68 12.47 -6.72
C LEU A 3 -7.86 11.49 -5.87
N LYS A 4 -8.36 11.11 -4.69
CA LYS A 4 -7.77 9.98 -3.95
C LYS A 4 -7.87 8.73 -4.81
N HIS A 5 -6.76 8.01 -4.98
CA HIS A 5 -6.74 6.74 -5.68
C HIS A 5 -6.83 5.59 -4.68
N GLN A 6 -7.29 4.44 -5.17
CA GLN A 6 -7.28 3.21 -4.40
C GLN A 6 -6.04 2.39 -4.76
N TYR A 7 -5.44 1.79 -3.75
CA TYR A 7 -4.23 0.99 -3.85
C TYR A 7 -4.49 -0.35 -3.18
N LEU A 8 -4.35 -1.43 -3.93
CA LEU A 8 -4.46 -2.79 -3.41
C LEU A 8 -3.05 -3.34 -3.21
N GLY A 9 -2.81 -4.02 -2.10
CA GLY A 9 -1.50 -4.59 -1.82
C GLY A 9 -1.50 -5.50 -0.60
N VAL A 10 -0.32 -5.98 -0.24
CA VAL A 10 -0.11 -6.86 0.92
C VAL A 10 0.83 -6.17 1.89
N VAL A 11 0.58 -6.31 3.19
CA VAL A 11 1.53 -5.85 4.20
C VAL A 11 2.62 -6.92 4.39
N GLU A 12 3.87 -6.53 4.15
CA GLU A 12 5.05 -7.37 4.36
C GLU A 12 6.12 -6.53 5.08
N VAL A 13 6.63 -7.05 6.21
CA VAL A 13 7.70 -6.43 7.02
C VAL A 13 7.31 -5.00 7.45
N GLY A 14 6.06 -4.81 7.87
CA GLY A 14 5.51 -3.53 8.29
C GLY A 14 5.36 -2.49 7.17
N ARG A 15 5.46 -2.90 5.90
CA ARG A 15 5.34 -2.01 4.73
C ARG A 15 4.25 -2.50 3.79
N PHE A 16 3.65 -1.57 3.05
CA PHE A 16 2.60 -1.88 2.09
C PHE A 16 3.18 -2.14 0.70
N LYS A 17 3.13 -3.39 0.24
CA LYS A 17 3.61 -3.81 -1.07
C LYS A 17 2.48 -3.79 -2.08
N LEU A 18 2.59 -2.90 -3.05
CA LEU A 18 1.54 -2.62 -4.02
C LEU A 18 1.34 -3.78 -5.00
N LEU A 19 0.10 -4.19 -5.20
CA LEU A 19 -0.35 -4.98 -6.35
C LEU A 19 -0.99 -4.08 -7.41
N MET A 20 -1.81 -3.11 -7.00
CA MET A 20 -2.46 -2.15 -7.89
C MET A 20 -2.23 -0.71 -7.43
N PRO A 21 -2.06 0.24 -8.36
CA PRO A 21 -2.10 0.07 -9.82
C PRO A 21 -0.86 -0.63 -10.39
N ASP A 22 -1.00 -1.26 -11.57
CA ASP A 22 0.07 -2.04 -12.22
C ASP A 22 1.38 -1.26 -12.42
N SER A 23 1.28 0.05 -12.69
CA SER A 23 2.44 0.94 -12.86
C SER A 23 3.31 1.06 -11.61
N MET A 24 2.81 0.66 -10.44
CA MET A 24 3.50 0.72 -9.16
C MET A 24 3.65 -0.67 -8.52
N ALA A 25 3.21 -1.73 -9.21
CA ALA A 25 3.15 -3.06 -8.65
C ALA A 25 4.54 -3.60 -8.26
N GLY A 26 4.59 -4.32 -7.14
CA GLY A 26 5.82 -4.84 -6.54
C GLY A 26 6.59 -3.84 -5.69
N SER A 27 6.30 -2.53 -5.79
CA SER A 27 6.97 -1.51 -4.99
C SER A 27 6.36 -1.39 -3.59
N TYR A 28 7.16 -0.93 -2.63
CA TYR A 28 6.73 -0.73 -1.25
C TYR A 28 6.39 0.74 -0.98
N ARG A 29 5.39 0.98 -0.14
CA ARG A 29 5.01 2.29 0.39
C ARG A 29 4.82 2.25 1.90
N ARG A 30 5.07 3.40 2.52
CA ARG A 30 4.65 3.73 3.88
C ARG A 30 3.33 4.50 3.79
N LEU A 31 2.51 4.45 4.83
CA LEU A 31 1.21 5.12 4.85
C LEU A 31 1.22 6.22 5.92
N THR A 32 0.69 7.39 5.61
CA THR A 32 0.52 8.47 6.60
C THR A 32 -0.87 9.08 6.48
N THR A 33 -1.50 9.40 7.62
CA THR A 33 -2.81 10.08 7.63
C THR A 33 -2.68 11.58 7.32
N MET A 34 -1.46 12.11 7.32
CA MET A 34 -1.13 13.52 7.04
C MET A 34 -1.62 13.97 5.66
N ARG A 35 -2.04 15.24 5.53
CA ARG A 35 -2.44 15.82 4.23
C ARG A 35 -1.25 16.43 3.51
N MET A 36 -1.28 16.42 2.17
CA MET A 36 -0.29 17.12 1.35
C MET A 36 -0.72 18.57 1.06
N PRO A 37 0.21 19.55 1.06
CA PRO A 37 1.49 19.57 1.77
C PRO A 37 1.33 20.11 3.21
N GLU A 38 1.88 19.41 4.19
CA GLU A 38 2.02 19.88 5.58
C GLU A 38 3.51 20.06 5.94
N ALA A 39 3.82 21.05 6.77
CA ALA A 39 5.20 21.44 7.12
C ALA A 39 5.87 20.53 8.18
N GLN A 40 5.30 19.34 8.42
CA GLN A 40 5.75 18.40 9.43
C GLN A 40 6.24 17.10 8.79
N PRO A 41 7.14 16.35 9.46
CA PRO A 41 7.59 15.06 8.94
C PRO A 41 6.42 14.05 8.95
N PRO A 42 6.19 13.31 7.85
CA PRO A 42 5.08 12.35 7.72
C PRO A 42 5.14 11.21 8.75
N GLU A 43 6.32 10.93 9.30
CA GLU A 43 6.56 9.96 10.36
C GLU A 43 5.75 10.22 11.65
N LEU A 44 5.33 11.47 11.91
CA LEU A 44 4.54 11.78 13.11
C LEU A 44 3.13 11.18 13.06
N ASP A 45 2.59 11.00 11.86
CA ASP A 45 1.24 10.48 11.59
C ASP A 45 1.29 9.21 10.72
N GLU A 46 2.39 8.45 10.80
CA GLU A 46 2.55 7.18 10.10
C GLU A 46 1.57 6.14 10.65
N ILE A 47 0.91 5.42 9.74
CA ILE A 47 0.05 4.29 10.09
C ILE A 47 0.94 3.06 10.27
N HIS A 48 1.03 2.57 11.51
CA HIS A 48 1.70 1.32 11.81
C HIS A 48 0.89 0.13 11.28
N LEU A 49 1.46 -0.62 10.33
CA LEU A 49 0.75 -1.71 9.65
C LEU A 49 0.84 -3.07 10.35
N ASN A 50 1.38 -3.12 11.57
CA ASN A 50 1.64 -4.36 12.30
C ASN A 50 0.39 -5.24 12.47
N GLU A 51 -0.79 -4.63 12.62
CA GLU A 51 -2.06 -5.34 12.75
C GLU A 51 -2.52 -6.02 11.44
N TYR A 52 -2.01 -5.57 10.29
CA TYR A 52 -2.37 -6.08 8.96
C TYR A 52 -1.30 -7.00 8.36
N GLU A 53 -0.24 -7.32 9.11
CA GLU A 53 0.92 -8.06 8.60
C GLU A 53 0.50 -9.38 7.93
N GLY A 54 0.96 -9.58 6.70
CA GLY A 54 0.62 -10.74 5.88
C GLY A 54 -0.78 -10.73 5.27
N GLN A 55 -1.60 -9.71 5.49
CA GLN A 55 -2.93 -9.56 4.90
C GLN A 55 -2.89 -8.67 3.65
N ALA A 56 -3.82 -8.91 2.72
CA ALA A 56 -4.09 -7.96 1.66
C ALA A 56 -5.03 -6.86 2.17
N ILE A 57 -4.71 -5.60 1.87
CA ILE A 57 -5.52 -4.44 2.26
C ILE A 57 -5.75 -3.52 1.06
N LEU A 58 -6.88 -2.81 1.09
CA LEU A 58 -7.19 -1.73 0.17
C LEU A 58 -7.01 -0.40 0.90
N VAL A 59 -6.24 0.51 0.29
CA VAL A 59 -5.91 1.82 0.86
C VAL A 59 -6.34 2.93 -0.08
N ASN A 60 -7.00 3.96 0.44
CA ASN A 60 -7.25 5.20 -0.30
C ASN A 60 -6.20 6.26 0.05
N GLY A 61 -5.70 7.01 -0.93
CA GLY A 61 -4.80 8.13 -0.66
C GLY A 61 -4.16 8.77 -1.89
N TYR A 62 -3.05 9.46 -1.67
CA TYR A 62 -2.20 10.05 -2.71
C TYR A 62 -0.80 9.48 -2.62
N ALA A 63 -0.40 8.66 -3.60
CA ALA A 63 0.94 8.08 -3.59
C ALA A 63 1.99 9.00 -4.20
N ASP A 64 3.18 9.00 -3.61
CA ASP A 64 4.43 9.46 -4.21
C ASP A 64 5.44 8.29 -4.31
N GLU A 65 6.74 8.56 -4.28
CA GLU A 65 7.79 7.53 -4.35
C GLU A 65 7.87 6.66 -3.08
N VAL A 66 7.55 7.20 -1.91
CA VAL A 66 7.77 6.56 -0.60
C VAL A 66 6.48 6.37 0.17
N TRP A 67 5.56 7.32 0.04
CA TRP A 67 4.37 7.45 0.88
C TRP A 67 3.08 7.31 0.10
N ILE A 68 2.04 6.87 0.80
CA ILE A 68 0.66 7.17 0.48
C ILE A 68 0.16 8.14 1.55
N TRP A 69 -0.15 9.35 1.12
CA TRP A 69 -0.63 10.45 1.95
C TRP A 69 -2.14 10.45 2.09
N SER A 70 -2.62 11.03 3.18
CA SER A 70 -4.04 11.01 3.56
C SER A 70 -4.60 9.59 3.50
N ALA A 71 -3.75 8.63 3.87
CA ALA A 71 -3.99 7.22 3.75
C ALA A 71 -5.11 6.79 4.68
N GLU A 72 -5.95 5.90 4.17
CA GLU A 72 -7.03 5.28 4.90
C GLU A 72 -7.12 3.83 4.45
N VAL A 73 -7.00 2.90 5.40
CA VAL A 73 -7.28 1.48 5.14
C VAL A 73 -8.79 1.33 5.08
N VAL A 74 -9.30 1.05 3.88
CA VAL A 74 -10.76 0.98 3.64
C VAL A 74 -11.28 -0.45 3.67
N GLU A 75 -10.43 -1.44 3.42
CA GLU A 75 -10.80 -2.85 3.49
C GLU A 75 -9.60 -3.73 3.85
N VAL A 76 -9.86 -4.78 4.62
CA VAL A 76 -8.90 -5.85 4.93
C VAL A 76 -9.46 -7.15 4.36
N ALA A 77 -8.71 -7.77 3.47
CA ALA A 77 -9.11 -9.00 2.82
C ALA A 77 -9.08 -10.20 3.78
N GLY A 78 -10.03 -11.11 3.61
CA GLY A 78 -9.97 -12.44 4.22
C GLY A 78 -8.84 -13.30 3.66
N SER A 79 -8.64 -14.49 4.25
CA SER A 79 -7.49 -15.36 3.96
C SER A 79 -7.43 -15.83 2.50
N ILE A 80 -8.57 -16.21 1.89
CA ILE A 80 -8.61 -16.70 0.51
C ILE A 80 -8.16 -15.60 -0.46
N LEU A 81 -8.75 -14.42 -0.35
CA LEU A 81 -8.39 -13.30 -1.22
C LEU A 81 -6.95 -12.85 -0.99
N THR A 82 -6.47 -12.85 0.25
CA THR A 82 -5.07 -12.56 0.58
C THR A 82 -4.11 -13.52 -0.14
N ILE A 83 -4.41 -14.83 -0.18
CA ILE A 83 -3.60 -15.82 -0.89
C ILE A 83 -3.55 -15.50 -2.39
N LEU A 84 -4.69 -15.18 -3.00
CA LEU A 84 -4.75 -14.84 -4.42
C LEU A 84 -3.94 -13.58 -4.75
N VAL A 85 -4.05 -12.53 -3.93
CA VAL A 85 -3.27 -11.29 -4.10
C VAL A 85 -1.77 -11.57 -4.01
N LYS A 86 -1.33 -12.38 -3.05
CA LYS A 86 0.09 -12.79 -2.92
C LYS A 86 0.58 -13.54 -4.16
N GLN A 87 -0.20 -14.48 -4.68
CA GLN A 87 0.14 -15.22 -5.90
C GLN A 87 0.29 -14.28 -7.11
N MET A 88 -0.59 -13.28 -7.24
CA MET A 88 -0.45 -12.28 -8.32
C MET A 88 0.84 -11.45 -8.18
N LEU A 89 1.20 -11.05 -6.97
CA LEU A 89 2.46 -10.33 -6.72
C LEU A 89 3.70 -11.16 -7.09
N GLU A 90 3.68 -12.47 -6.85
CA GLU A 90 4.76 -13.38 -7.27
C GLU A 90 4.87 -13.45 -8.79
N ASN A 91 3.75 -13.50 -9.51
CA ASN A 91 3.74 -13.52 -10.97
C ASN A 91 4.33 -12.23 -11.57
N ILE A 92 4.10 -11.06 -10.94
CA ILE A 92 4.67 -9.79 -11.38
C ILE A 92 6.19 -9.79 -11.24
N LYS A 93 6.74 -10.36 -10.16
CA LYS A 93 8.20 -10.51 -9.98
C LYS A 93 8.83 -11.37 -11.08
N LEU A 94 8.12 -12.40 -11.56
CA LEU A 94 8.60 -13.28 -12.62
C LEU A 94 8.52 -12.64 -14.00
N ALA A 95 7.59 -11.71 -14.22
CA ALA A 95 7.42 -11.01 -15.49
C ALA A 95 8.47 -9.90 -15.72
N ASN A 96 9.03 -9.34 -14.63
CA ASN A 96 10.08 -8.32 -14.66
C ASN A 96 11.28 -8.76 -13.79
N PRO A 97 12.16 -9.66 -14.30
CA PRO A 97 13.37 -10.01 -13.60
C PRO A 97 14.28 -8.77 -13.49
N VAL A 98 14.79 -8.51 -12.28
CA VAL A 98 15.77 -7.45 -11.97
C VAL A 98 17.04 -7.65 -12.79
#